data_AF-A0A953WX31-F1
#
_entry.id   AF-A0A953WX31-F1
#
_cell.length_a   1.000
_cell.length_b   1.000
_cell.length_c   1.000
_cell.angle_alpha   90.00
_cell.angle_beta   90.00
_cell.angle_gamma   90.00
#
_symmetry.space_group_name_H-M   'P 1'
#
loop_
_entity.id
_entity.type
_entity.pdbx_description
1 polymer ?
#
loop_
_entity_poly.entity_id
_entity_poly.type
_entity_poly.pdbx_seq_one_letter_code
_entity_poly.pdbx_strand_id
1 'polypeptide(L)'
;SKMFSLAEMWGLRPDGTNPRKHIRKYPEEKRERFLSAAELRRIGEVLREMEAEGIELPSAILAARLLILTGCRLNEIMTLKWAYVDLAERVL
;
A
#
# COMPACT_ATOMS: atom_id res chain seq x y z
N SER A 1 19.67 15.90 0.79
CA SER A 1 19.10 14.73 0.11
C SER A 1 19.88 13.51 0.57
N LYS A 2 19.27 12.32 0.63
CA LYS A 2 19.99 11.08 0.96
C LYS A 2 21.10 10.81 -0.06
N MET A 3 20.85 11.11 -1.34
CA MET A 3 21.83 11.03 -2.42
C MET A 3 23.10 11.85 -2.13
N PHE A 4 22.97 13.15 -1.80
CA PHE A 4 24.14 14.00 -1.51
C PHE A 4 24.88 13.60 -0.22
N SER A 5 24.17 13.10 0.79
CA SER A 5 24.81 12.55 2.00
C SER A 5 25.61 11.28 1.70
N LEU A 6 25.15 10.44 0.77
CA LEU A 6 25.89 9.26 0.33
C LEU A 6 27.10 9.63 -0.54
N ALA A 7 26.96 10.65 -1.40
CA ALA A 7 28.07 11.13 -2.22
C ALA A 7 29.24 11.67 -1.37
N GLU A 8 28.96 12.37 -0.27
CA GLU A 8 29.98 12.77 0.73
C GLU A 8 30.64 11.53 1.35
N MET A 9 29.82 10.59 1.86
CA MET A 9 30.30 9.36 2.50
C MET A 9 31.16 8.49 1.58
N TRP A 10 30.86 8.45 0.29
CA TRP A 10 31.61 7.69 -0.71
C TRP A 10 32.82 8.46 -1.27
N GLY A 11 33.11 9.66 -0.77
CA GLY A 11 34.22 10.49 -1.25
C GLY A 11 34.03 11.05 -2.66
N LEU A 12 32.84 10.90 -3.24
CA LEU A 12 32.48 11.52 -4.53
C LEU A 12 32.29 13.03 -4.40
N ARG A 13 32.21 13.54 -3.16
CA ARG A 13 32.12 14.96 -2.86
C ARG A 13 32.79 15.28 -1.51
N PRO A 14 33.37 16.48 -1.33
CA PRO A 14 33.92 16.86 -0.04
C PRO A 14 32.84 16.94 1.04
N ASP A 15 33.23 16.60 2.27
CA ASP A 15 32.35 16.62 3.43
C ASP A 15 31.76 18.01 3.70
N GLY A 16 30.50 18.03 4.14
CA GLY A 16 29.81 19.24 4.54
C GLY A 16 29.35 20.14 3.39
N THR A 17 29.50 19.70 2.15
CA THR A 17 29.07 20.45 0.96
C THR A 17 27.61 20.23 0.60
N ASN A 18 26.93 19.24 1.20
CA ASN A 18 25.54 18.86 0.89
C ASN A 18 24.61 20.09 0.84
N PRO A 19 24.08 20.46 -0.34
CA PRO A 19 23.32 21.70 -0.51
C PRO A 19 22.02 21.72 0.29
N ARG A 20 21.55 20.55 0.75
CA ARG A 20 20.34 20.41 1.54
C ARG A 20 20.56 20.59 3.05
N LYS A 21 21.81 20.68 3.54
CA LYS A 21 22.15 20.61 4.98
C LYS A 21 21.30 21.52 5.87
N HIS A 22 20.96 22.73 5.40
CA HIS A 22 20.19 23.72 6.15
C HIS A 22 18.69 23.76 5.81
N ILE A 23 18.23 22.95 4.84
CA ILE A 23 16.84 22.91 4.42
C ILE A 23 16.07 21.94 5.31
N ARG A 24 15.20 22.49 6.18
CA ARG A 24 14.29 21.70 7.02
C ARG A 24 13.33 20.90 6.15
N LYS A 25 12.96 19.69 6.60
CA LYS A 25 11.89 18.95 5.94
C LYS A 25 10.58 19.70 6.16
N TYR A 26 9.70 19.65 5.18
CA TYR A 26 8.33 20.10 5.37
C TYR A 26 7.67 19.20 6.45
N PRO A 27 6.95 19.76 7.42
CA PRO A 27 6.21 18.94 8.38
C PRO A 27 5.07 18.22 7.66
N GLU A 28 5.05 16.89 7.76
CA GLU A 28 4.02 16.05 7.15
C GLU A 28 3.07 15.53 8.23
N GLU A 29 1.78 15.82 8.08
CA GLU A 29 0.74 15.21 8.88
C GLU A 29 0.37 13.86 8.26
N LYS A 30 0.67 12.77 8.96
CA LYS A 30 0.29 11.43 8.50
C LYS A 30 -1.23 11.31 8.53
N ARG A 31 -1.82 11.09 7.36
CA ARG A 31 -3.26 10.79 7.23
C ARG A 31 -3.46 9.28 7.28
N GLU A 32 -3.51 8.72 8.48
CA GLU A 32 -3.85 7.31 8.65
C GLU A 32 -4.93 7.19 9.74
N ARG A 33 -6.18 6.96 9.30
CA ARG A 33 -7.23 6.41 10.16
C ARG A 33 -7.59 5.04 9.63
N PHE A 34 -7.81 4.10 10.53
CA PHE A 34 -8.35 2.80 10.19
C PHE A 34 -9.88 2.88 10.03
N LEU A 35 -10.43 1.97 9.23
CA LEU A 35 -11.86 1.76 9.17
C LEU A 35 -12.33 1.16 10.49
N SER A 36 -13.42 1.69 11.04
CA SER A 36 -14.13 1.07 12.14
C SER A 36 -14.80 -0.23 11.70
N ALA A 37 -15.13 -1.10 12.66
CA ALA A 37 -15.87 -2.34 12.37
C ALA A 37 -17.22 -2.08 11.67
N ALA A 38 -17.88 -0.96 12.01
CA ALA A 38 -19.13 -0.56 11.36
C ALA A 38 -18.92 -0.12 9.90
N GLU A 39 -17.83 0.59 9.60
CA GLU A 39 -17.47 0.96 8.22
C GLU A 39 -17.09 -0.27 7.39
N LEU A 40 -16.30 -1.19 7.95
CA LEU A 40 -15.96 -2.46 7.29
C LEU A 40 -17.21 -3.28 6.97
N ARG A 41 -18.18 -3.35 7.90
CA ARG A 41 -19.45 -4.05 7.68
C ARG A 41 -20.22 -3.44 6.50
N ARG A 42 -20.37 -2.10 6.47
CA ARG A 42 -21.06 -1.41 5.37
C ARG A 42 -20.38 -1.63 4.03
N ILE A 43 -19.05 -1.58 3.98
CA ILE A 43 -18.31 -1.90 2.74
C ILE A 43 -18.61 -3.33 2.31
N GLY A 44 -18.58 -4.29 3.24
CA GLY A 44 -18.91 -5.68 2.93
C GLY A 44 -20.34 -5.88 2.41
N GLU A 45 -21.31 -5.11 2.89
CA GLU A 45 -22.71 -5.13 2.40
C GLU A 45 -22.79 -4.62 0.96
N VAL A 46 -22.23 -3.44 0.68
CA VAL A 46 -22.19 -2.85 -0.68
C VAL A 46 -21.47 -3.78 -1.67
N LEU A 47 -20.35 -4.38 -1.27
CA LEU A 47 -19.62 -5.33 -2.12
C LEU A 47 -20.42 -6.61 -2.41
N ARG A 48 -21.37 -7.01 -1.56
CA ARG A 48 -22.26 -8.16 -1.82
C ARG A 48 -23.41 -7.75 -2.74
N GLU A 49 -23.98 -6.57 -2.54
CA GLU A 49 -25.03 -6.02 -3.39
C GLU A 49 -24.52 -5.83 -4.83
N MET A 50 -23.36 -5.20 -5.00
CA MET A 50 -22.72 -5.01 -6.30
C MET A 50 -22.44 -6.33 -7.03
N GLU A 51 -22.06 -7.38 -6.29
CA GLU A 51 -21.83 -8.72 -6.85
C GLU A 51 -23.13 -9.38 -7.29
N ALA A 52 -24.19 -9.27 -6.48
CA ALA A 52 -25.50 -9.86 -6.77
C ALA A 52 -26.19 -9.17 -7.96
N GLU A 53 -26.06 -7.84 -8.06
CA GLU A 53 -26.64 -7.03 -9.14
C GLU A 53 -25.78 -7.01 -10.40
N GLY A 54 -24.53 -7.50 -10.32
CA GLY A 54 -23.60 -7.50 -11.45
C GLY A 54 -23.16 -6.10 -11.88
N ILE A 55 -23.14 -5.14 -10.95
CA ILE A 55 -22.78 -3.74 -11.22
C ILE A 55 -21.30 -3.62 -11.58
N GLU A 56 -20.45 -4.39 -10.91
CA GLU A 56 -18.99 -4.34 -11.04
C GLU A 56 -18.39 -5.67 -11.46
N LEU A 57 -17.16 -5.60 -11.98
CA LEU A 57 -16.41 -6.81 -12.35
C LEU A 57 -16.15 -7.68 -11.11
N PRO A 58 -16.39 -9.00 -11.17
CA PRO A 58 -16.14 -9.90 -10.04
C PRO A 58 -14.69 -9.82 -9.51
N SER A 59 -13.72 -9.58 -10.40
CA SER A 59 -12.31 -9.40 -10.05
C SER A 59 -12.04 -8.13 -9.23
N ALA A 60 -12.75 -7.04 -9.50
CA ALA A 60 -12.61 -5.79 -8.75
C ALA A 60 -13.17 -5.94 -7.33
N ILE A 61 -14.34 -6.58 -7.21
CA ILE A 61 -14.95 -6.92 -5.93
C ILE A 61 -14.02 -7.84 -5.12
N LEU A 62 -13.46 -8.87 -5.76
CA LEU A 62 -12.52 -9.79 -5.13
C LEU A 62 -11.23 -9.08 -4.67
N ALA A 63 -10.66 -8.19 -5.50
CA ALA A 63 -9.48 -7.42 -5.13
C ALA A 63 -9.72 -6.56 -3.87
N ALA A 64 -10.87 -5.88 -3.80
CA ALA A 64 -11.26 -5.12 -2.61
C ALA A 64 -11.37 -6.02 -1.36
N ARG A 65 -12.00 -7.19 -1.49
CA ARG A 65 -12.11 -8.17 -0.40
C ARG A 65 -10.74 -8.68 0.06
N LEU A 66 -9.86 -9.03 -0.87
CA LEU A 66 -8.51 -9.51 -0.56
C LEU A 66 -7.71 -8.45 0.19
N LEU A 67 -7.75 -7.18 -0.24
CA LEU A 67 -7.07 -6.09 0.47
C LEU A 67 -7.55 -5.95 1.91
N ILE A 68 -8.87 -6.01 2.14
CA ILE A 68 -9.46 -5.90 3.47
C ILE A 68 -9.08 -7.09 4.36
N LEU A 69 -9.08 -8.31 3.82
CA LEU A 69 -8.90 -9.54 4.60
C LEU A 69 -7.43 -9.90 4.86
N THR A 70 -6.52 -9.46 3.99
CA THR A 70 -5.10 -9.86 4.04
C THR A 70 -4.19 -8.73 4.50
N GLY A 71 -4.57 -7.47 4.26
CA GLY A 71 -3.72 -6.32 4.50
C GLY A 71 -2.52 -6.20 3.55
N CYS A 72 -2.46 -7.00 2.47
CA CYS A 72 -1.44 -6.89 1.44
C CYS A 72 -1.47 -5.52 0.76
N ARG A 73 -0.36 -5.14 0.13
CA ARG A 73 -0.31 -3.89 -0.65
C ARG A 73 -1.19 -4.01 -1.90
N LEU A 74 -1.75 -2.89 -2.34
CA LEU A 74 -2.55 -2.82 -3.57
C LEU A 74 -1.86 -3.51 -4.75
N ASN A 75 -0.59 -3.20 -4.99
CA ASN A 75 0.15 -3.78 -6.11
C ASN A 75 0.39 -5.29 -5.97
N GLU A 76 0.49 -5.82 -4.75
CA GLU A 76 0.63 -7.27 -4.51
C GLU A 76 -0.66 -7.98 -4.96
N ILE A 77 -1.83 -7.44 -4.59
CA ILE A 77 -3.13 -7.97 -5.03
C ILE A 77 -3.36 -7.79 -6.53
N MET A 78 -3.05 -6.62 -7.09
CA MET A 78 -3.27 -6.31 -8.51
C MET A 78 -2.41 -7.15 -9.46
N THR A 79 -1.29 -7.69 -8.97
CA THR A 79 -0.37 -8.53 -9.76
C THR A 79 -0.36 -10.00 -9.31
N LEU A 80 -1.29 -10.37 -8.44
CA LEU A 80 -1.42 -11.72 -7.88
C LEU A 80 -1.68 -12.74 -8.99
N LYS A 81 -0.99 -13.87 -8.91
CA LYS A 81 -1.16 -15.02 -9.80
C LYS A 81 -1.50 -16.24 -8.97
N TRP A 82 -2.28 -17.15 -9.53
CA TRP A 82 -2.60 -18.43 -8.90
C TRP A 82 -1.36 -19.24 -8.49
N ALA A 83 -0.25 -19.11 -9.22
CA ALA A 83 1.02 -19.77 -8.88
C ALA A 83 1.66 -19.28 -7.57
N TYR A 84 1.21 -18.15 -7.02
CA TYR A 84 1.70 -17.62 -5.74
C TYR A 84 0.84 -18.09 -4.55
N VAL A 85 -0.38 -18.58 -4.83
CA VAL A 85 -1.33 -19.00 -3.80
C VAL A 85 -0.99 -20.41 -3.33
N ASP A 86 -0.64 -20.53 -2.05
CA ASP A 86 -0.49 -21.81 -1.36
C ASP A 86 -1.67 -22.01 -0.41
N LEU A 87 -2.60 -22.90 -0.80
CA LEU A 87 -3.78 -23.21 -0.01
C LEU A 87 -3.50 -24.15 1.16
N ALA A 88 -2.39 -24.90 1.15
CA ALA A 88 -2.01 -25.78 2.25
C ALA A 88 -1.51 -24.95 3.43
N GLU A 89 -0.63 -23.99 3.15
CA GLU A 89 -0.05 -23.09 4.15
C GLU A 89 -0.88 -21.80 4.36
N ARG A 90 -1.95 -21.62 3.57
CA ARG A 90 -2.88 -20.47 3.62
C ARG A 90 -2.18 -19.12 3.42
N VAL A 91 -1.27 -19.06 2.45
CA VAL A 91 -0.53 -17.86 2.07
C VAL A 91 -0.78 -17.47 0.61
N LEU A 92 -0.60 -16.18 0.31
CA LEU A 92 -0.75 -15.58 -1.02
C LEU A 92 0.59 -15.20 -1.64
#